data_AF-A0A7S2HZJ8-F1
#
_entry.id   AF-A0A7S2HZJ8-F1
#
_cell.length_a   1.000
_cell.length_b   1.000
_cell.length_c   1.000
_cell.angle_alpha   90.00
_cell.angle_beta   90.00
_cell.angle_gamma   90.00
#
_symmetry.space_group_name_H-M   'P 1'
#
loop_
_entity.id
_entity.type
_entity.pdbx_description
1 polymer ?
#
loop_
_entity_poly.entity_id
_entity_poly.type
_entity_poly.pdbx_seq_one_letter_code
_entity_poly.pdbx_strand_id
1 'polypeptide(L)'
;GTLKRADEGWLQAEQFFGDGSPGGYIRLRLQDAKDRPSILVLQSTRWSGEVSAERSDGAYFVDNSALQAESEGVEYCRSRRLDDPETPSRLAHWGTTVQGVDQGNGWLRVSGDRGEAGRCYLPTDVQGMPVLVLRSRFWRCQPTNGRPVPIRSVADLEGPETGASLKIGEVFEISCTHKGVYPDVYLKLADGRGWVSSKSPVLGTCCVFQGFGKRPIVAARSLMPARPQPKPREDEGDGEIEGGDEREKARRRLERRRLEARARVTGKAEQEDQRQPPHPMPVLEPAVAPAPEPAPSLAPEPAPIAAPALPMGDWTCTECGFDVPAAERVCTFCDTPRGEGCCAAALRE
;
A
#
# COMPACT_ATOMS: atom_id res chain seq x y z
N GLY A 1 14.74 25.03 10.84
CA GLY A 1 14.58 25.66 9.51
C GLY A 1 14.22 27.12 9.70
N THR A 2 14.63 28.00 8.79
CA THR A 2 14.41 29.45 8.94
C THR A 2 13.09 29.84 8.27
N LEU A 3 12.16 30.42 9.03
CA LEU A 3 10.88 30.92 8.51
C LEU A 3 10.97 32.45 8.42
N LYS A 4 10.68 33.01 7.25
CA LYS A 4 10.71 34.46 7.04
C LYS A 4 9.31 35.03 7.26
N ARG A 5 9.18 36.02 8.15
CA ARG A 5 7.98 36.84 8.26
C ARG A 5 8.18 38.07 7.37
N ALA A 6 7.12 38.52 6.70
CA ALA A 6 7.23 39.45 5.58
C ALA A 6 7.83 40.82 5.93
N ASP A 7 7.69 41.30 7.18
CA ASP A 7 7.84 42.74 7.40
C ASP A 7 8.88 43.17 8.46
N GLU A 8 9.17 42.42 9.54
CA GLU A 8 10.01 42.97 10.64
C GLU A 8 10.85 41.94 11.45
N GLY A 9 11.45 40.95 10.79
CA GLY A 9 12.47 40.10 11.44
C GLY A 9 12.53 38.65 10.94
N TRP A 10 13.61 37.96 11.30
CA TRP A 10 13.81 36.55 10.97
C TRP A 10 13.41 35.67 12.17
N LEU A 11 12.66 34.60 11.91
CA LEU A 11 12.38 33.54 12.88
C LEU A 11 13.30 32.36 12.62
N GLN A 12 14.21 32.10 13.57
CA GLN A 12 15.04 30.91 13.54
C GLN A 12 14.38 29.82 14.39
N ALA A 13 13.95 28.73 13.75
CA ALA A 13 13.45 27.55 14.44
C ALA A 13 14.58 26.53 14.63
N GLU A 14 14.98 26.33 15.88
CA GLU A 14 15.92 25.28 16.31
C GLU A 14 15.10 24.10 16.86
N GLN A 15 15.31 22.91 16.30
CA GLN A 15 14.66 21.68 16.76
C GLN A 15 15.60 20.94 17.70
N PHE A 16 15.13 20.65 18.90
CA PHE A 16 15.87 19.87 19.89
C PHE A 16 15.19 18.52 20.07
N PHE A 17 15.97 17.46 19.91
CA PHE A 17 15.56 16.10 20.26
C PHE A 17 16.09 15.81 21.67
N GLY A 18 15.22 15.40 22.58
CA GLY A 18 15.64 14.92 23.90
C GLY A 18 16.52 13.66 23.77
N ASP A 19 17.21 13.34 24.86
CA ASP A 19 18.15 12.24 25.14
C ASP A 19 17.58 10.80 24.97
N GLY A 20 16.65 10.58 24.05
CA GLY A 20 16.01 9.28 23.80
C GLY A 20 14.50 9.26 24.12
N SER A 21 13.91 10.39 24.52
CA SER A 21 12.46 10.50 24.72
C SER A 21 11.72 10.82 23.40
N PRO A 22 10.53 10.22 23.14
CA PRO A 22 9.68 10.55 22.00
C PRO A 22 9.03 11.92 22.22
N GLY A 23 9.77 12.97 21.86
CA GLY A 23 9.32 14.36 21.95
C GLY A 23 10.47 15.32 21.73
N GLY A 24 10.28 16.29 20.85
CA GLY A 24 11.16 17.44 20.70
C GLY A 24 10.40 18.73 20.98
N TYR A 25 11.13 19.81 21.26
CA TYR A 25 10.54 21.15 21.27
C TYR A 25 11.19 22.00 20.17
N ILE A 26 10.38 22.87 19.57
CA ILE A 26 10.85 23.85 18.60
C ILE A 26 11.08 25.15 19.36
N ARG A 27 12.32 25.62 19.41
CA ARG A 27 12.66 26.93 19.93
C ARG A 27 12.61 27.93 18.77
N LEU A 28 11.72 28.92 18.87
CA LEU A 28 11.71 30.05 17.95
C LEU A 28 12.50 31.20 18.57
N ARG A 29 13.54 31.66 17.87
CA ARG A 29 14.22 32.93 18.18
C ARG A 29 13.72 34.00 17.24
N LEU A 30 13.26 35.12 17.81
CA LEU A 30 12.98 36.34 17.07
C LEU A 30 14.23 37.22 17.16
N GLN A 31 14.84 37.54 16.02
CA GLN A 31 15.84 38.60 15.96
C GLN A 31 15.16 39.90 15.51
N ASP A 32 15.15 40.91 16.38
CA ASP A 32 14.75 42.26 15.99
C ASP A 32 15.84 42.93 15.13
N ALA A 33 15.49 43.98 14.38
CA ALA A 33 16.44 44.73 13.55
C ALA A 33 17.55 45.46 14.36
N LYS A 34 17.50 45.40 15.70
CA LYS A 34 18.47 46.01 16.62
C LYS A 34 19.34 44.96 17.33
N ASP A 35 19.30 43.71 16.86
CA ASP A 35 20.08 42.57 17.35
C ASP A 35 19.93 42.29 18.86
N ARG A 36 18.78 42.65 19.44
CA ARG A 36 18.46 42.31 20.83
C ARG A 36 17.72 40.99 20.87
N PRO A 37 18.29 39.92 21.47
CA PRO A 37 17.65 38.63 21.51
C PRO A 37 16.49 38.64 22.52
N SER A 38 15.26 38.81 22.02
CA SER A 38 14.05 38.53 22.79
C SER A 38 13.69 37.06 22.62
N ILE A 39 13.96 36.25 23.64
CA ILE A 39 13.57 34.83 23.66
C ILE A 39 12.08 34.74 24.01
N LEU A 40 11.24 34.56 23.00
CA LEU A 40 9.88 34.06 23.20
C LEU A 40 9.96 32.54 23.32
N VAL A 41 10.00 32.04 24.56
CA VAL A 41 9.75 30.62 24.82
C VAL A 41 8.25 30.41 24.68
N LEU A 42 7.80 30.03 23.48
CA LEU A 42 6.47 29.44 23.35
C LEU A 42 6.41 28.24 24.29
N GLN A 43 5.39 28.19 25.14
CA GLN A 43 5.14 27.09 26.05
C GLN A 43 5.35 25.77 25.32
N SER A 44 6.08 24.85 25.93
CA SER A 44 6.41 23.54 25.37
C SER A 44 5.11 22.82 24.96
N THR A 45 4.71 22.94 23.70
CA THR A 45 3.76 22.02 23.11
C THR A 45 4.50 20.72 22.96
N ARG A 46 4.31 19.83 23.94
CA ARG A 46 4.79 18.46 23.91
C ARG A 46 4.13 17.81 22.70
N TRP A 47 4.81 17.80 21.57
CA TRP A 47 4.34 17.05 20.42
C TRP A 47 4.64 15.58 20.72
N SER A 48 3.71 14.92 21.41
CA SER A 48 3.69 13.47 21.56
C SER A 48 3.11 12.80 20.32
N GLY A 49 3.01 13.52 19.21
CA GLY A 49 2.91 12.90 17.91
C GLY A 49 4.23 12.20 17.68
N GLU A 50 4.33 10.94 18.11
CA GLU A 50 5.10 9.96 17.37
C GLU A 50 4.81 10.29 15.91
N VAL A 51 5.83 10.68 15.15
CA VAL A 51 5.71 10.68 13.69
C VAL A 51 5.70 9.20 13.32
N SER A 52 4.66 8.50 13.76
CA SER A 52 4.25 7.24 13.25
C SER A 52 4.02 7.61 11.81
N ALA A 53 4.96 7.23 10.95
CA ALA A 53 4.68 7.08 9.55
C ALA A 53 3.62 5.97 9.52
N GLU A 54 2.37 6.32 9.89
CA GLU A 54 1.21 5.48 9.75
C GLU A 54 1.20 5.17 8.27
N ARG A 55 1.69 3.97 7.97
CA ARG A 55 1.80 3.53 6.60
C ARG A 55 0.37 3.49 6.13
N SER A 56 0.15 4.22 5.05
CA SER A 56 -1.17 4.47 4.51
C SER A 56 -1.93 3.16 4.34
N ASP A 57 -3.24 3.22 4.53
CA ASP A 57 -4.16 2.10 4.30
C ASP A 57 -3.79 1.32 3.03
N GLY A 58 -3.54 0.03 3.21
CA GLY A 58 -2.92 -0.85 2.22
C GLY A 58 -3.61 -2.21 2.18
N ALA A 59 -3.45 -2.90 1.05
CA ALA A 59 -3.93 -4.26 0.88
C ALA A 59 -2.79 -5.23 1.19
N TYR A 60 -2.93 -6.13 2.15
CA TYR A 60 -1.90 -7.08 2.57
C TYR A 60 -2.33 -8.49 2.19
N PHE A 61 -1.46 -9.24 1.53
CA PHE A 61 -1.64 -10.64 1.22
C PHE A 61 -1.23 -11.48 2.42
N VAL A 62 -2.09 -12.42 2.81
CA VAL A 62 -1.83 -13.35 3.90
C VAL A 62 -0.99 -14.50 3.34
N ASP A 63 0.33 -14.43 3.54
CA ASP A 63 1.31 -15.33 2.94
C ASP A 63 1.82 -16.37 3.96
N ASN A 64 1.79 -17.65 3.58
CA ASN A 64 2.33 -18.74 4.38
C ASN A 64 3.61 -19.33 3.77
N SER A 65 4.18 -18.69 2.74
CA SER A 65 5.35 -19.23 2.02
C SER A 65 6.60 -19.31 2.90
N ALA A 66 6.78 -18.37 3.82
CA ALA A 66 7.90 -18.32 4.75
C ALA A 66 7.65 -19.14 6.03
N LEU A 67 6.45 -19.01 6.62
CA LEU A 67 6.09 -19.65 7.89
C LEU A 67 5.83 -21.16 7.74
N GLN A 68 5.29 -21.60 6.60
CA GLN A 68 4.93 -22.99 6.31
C GLN A 68 4.04 -23.64 7.41
N ALA A 69 3.16 -22.86 8.03
CA ALA A 69 2.25 -23.35 9.07
C ALA A 69 1.18 -24.29 8.51
N GLU A 70 0.76 -25.27 9.31
CA GLU A 70 -0.35 -26.18 8.96
C GLU A 70 -1.75 -25.58 9.18
N SER A 71 -1.84 -24.40 9.82
CA SER A 71 -3.12 -23.72 10.06
C SER A 71 -3.78 -23.27 8.74
N GLU A 72 -5.08 -22.94 8.79
CA GLU A 72 -5.78 -22.40 7.62
C GLU A 72 -5.52 -20.91 7.36
N GLY A 73 -4.99 -20.19 8.37
CA GLY A 73 -4.78 -18.75 8.32
C GLY A 73 -4.10 -18.18 9.55
N VAL A 74 -4.12 -16.85 9.65
CA VAL A 74 -3.71 -16.06 10.81
C VAL A 74 -4.94 -15.63 11.61
N GLU A 75 -4.96 -15.86 12.92
CA GLU A 75 -6.07 -15.41 13.76
C GLU A 75 -6.06 -13.89 13.95
N TYR A 76 -7.23 -13.28 13.88
CA TYR A 76 -7.41 -11.88 14.27
C TYR A 76 -7.25 -11.75 15.79
N CYS A 77 -6.56 -10.71 16.22
CA CYS A 77 -6.34 -10.37 17.63
C CYS A 77 -7.13 -9.11 18.00
N ARG A 78 -7.66 -9.01 19.22
CA ARG A 78 -8.35 -7.81 19.72
C ARG A 78 -7.39 -6.71 20.14
N SER A 79 -6.19 -7.10 20.54
CA SER A 79 -5.09 -6.20 20.86
C SER A 79 -3.83 -6.59 20.08
N ARG A 80 -2.78 -5.77 20.20
CA ARG A 80 -1.48 -6.00 19.57
C ARG A 80 -0.64 -7.02 20.36
N ARG A 81 -1.26 -8.13 20.73
CA ARG A 81 -0.64 -9.24 21.44
C ARG A 81 -1.18 -10.56 20.90
N LEU A 82 -0.31 -11.56 20.76
CA LEU A 82 -0.66 -12.86 20.18
C LEU A 82 -1.53 -13.73 21.11
N ASP A 83 -1.58 -13.42 22.41
CA ASP A 83 -2.34 -14.12 23.43
C ASP A 83 -3.77 -13.58 23.62
N ASP A 84 -4.21 -12.64 22.79
CA ASP A 84 -5.54 -12.03 22.84
C ASP A 84 -6.31 -12.22 21.50
N PRO A 85 -6.62 -13.47 21.11
CA PRO A 85 -7.36 -13.76 19.90
C PRO A 85 -8.79 -13.25 20.00
N GLU A 86 -9.35 -12.81 18.87
CA GLU A 86 -10.74 -12.42 18.76
C GLU A 86 -11.65 -13.63 19.01
N THR A 87 -12.69 -13.46 19.84
CA THR A 87 -13.72 -14.47 20.07
C THR A 87 -15.08 -13.95 19.56
N PRO A 88 -15.79 -14.67 18.67
CA PRO A 88 -15.42 -15.97 18.09
C PRO A 88 -14.16 -15.88 17.20
N SER A 89 -13.38 -16.97 17.15
CA SER A 89 -12.14 -16.99 16.35
C SER A 89 -12.46 -16.65 14.90
N ARG A 90 -11.86 -15.56 14.46
CA ARG A 90 -11.89 -15.10 13.08
C ARG A 90 -10.50 -15.36 12.51
N LEU A 91 -10.45 -15.90 11.30
CA LEU A 91 -9.22 -16.25 10.61
C LEU A 91 -9.08 -15.45 9.32
N ALA A 92 -7.89 -14.88 9.11
CA ALA A 92 -7.46 -14.39 7.82
C ALA A 92 -6.81 -15.56 7.07
N HIS A 93 -7.58 -16.22 6.21
CA HIS A 93 -7.12 -17.42 5.50
C HIS A 93 -5.87 -17.14 4.65
N TRP A 94 -4.97 -18.11 4.57
CA TRP A 94 -3.81 -18.04 3.67
C TRP A 94 -4.26 -17.82 2.23
N GLY A 95 -3.52 -17.00 1.49
CA GLY A 95 -3.85 -16.64 0.11
C GLY A 95 -4.93 -15.56 -0.04
N THR A 96 -5.53 -15.09 1.06
CA THR A 96 -6.49 -13.97 1.01
C THR A 96 -5.79 -12.61 1.08
N THR A 97 -6.56 -11.53 0.91
CA THR A 97 -6.05 -10.16 1.04
C THR A 97 -6.89 -9.41 2.07
N VAL A 98 -6.22 -8.74 3.00
CA VAL A 98 -6.83 -7.93 4.06
C VAL A 98 -6.49 -6.46 3.85
N GLN A 99 -7.42 -5.53 4.11
CA GLN A 99 -7.12 -4.09 4.09
C GLN A 99 -6.74 -3.65 5.50
N GLY A 100 -5.77 -2.76 5.63
CA GLY A 100 -5.38 -2.26 6.95
C GLY A 100 -4.28 -1.21 6.92
N VAL A 101 -4.05 -0.63 8.09
CA VAL A 101 -2.99 0.35 8.35
C VAL A 101 -1.87 -0.36 9.11
N ASP A 102 -0.69 -0.44 8.50
CA ASP A 102 0.51 -0.97 9.17
C ASP A 102 0.94 0.03 10.24
N GLN A 103 0.92 -0.43 11.48
CA GLN A 103 1.23 0.35 12.67
C GLN A 103 2.74 0.54 12.85
N GLY A 104 3.58 -0.08 12.01
CA GLY A 104 5.03 0.02 12.06
C GLY A 104 5.67 -0.72 13.24
N ASN A 105 4.88 -1.43 14.04
CA ASN A 105 5.31 -2.10 15.27
C ASN A 105 5.09 -3.63 15.21
N GLY A 106 5.03 -4.21 14.01
CA GLY A 106 4.77 -5.63 13.82
C GLY A 106 3.28 -5.99 13.70
N TRP A 107 2.39 -4.99 13.62
CA TRP A 107 0.93 -5.21 13.61
C TRP A 107 0.24 -4.41 12.50
N LEU A 108 -0.69 -5.08 11.83
CA LEU A 108 -1.63 -4.48 10.90
C LEU A 108 -2.96 -4.25 11.61
N ARG A 109 -3.42 -3.00 11.70
CA ARG A 109 -4.79 -2.70 12.15
C ARG A 109 -5.74 -2.88 10.96
N VAL A 110 -6.65 -3.85 11.03
CA VAL A 110 -7.49 -4.23 9.89
C VAL A 110 -8.68 -3.27 9.73
N SER A 111 -8.84 -2.75 8.52
CA SER A 111 -9.97 -1.95 8.06
C SER A 111 -11.09 -2.91 7.63
N GLY A 112 -12.27 -2.86 8.26
CA GLY A 112 -13.38 -3.76 7.96
C GLY A 112 -14.62 -3.04 7.42
N ASP A 113 -15.34 -3.65 6.46
CA ASP A 113 -16.53 -3.06 5.83
C ASP A 113 -17.82 -3.17 6.67
N ARG A 114 -17.81 -3.91 7.79
CA ARG A 114 -19.01 -4.24 8.58
C ARG A 114 -19.21 -3.43 9.86
N GLY A 115 -18.88 -2.14 9.87
CA GLY A 115 -19.15 -1.26 11.02
C GLY A 115 -18.37 -1.55 12.31
N GLU A 116 -17.65 -2.67 12.41
CA GLU A 116 -16.67 -3.01 13.45
C GLU A 116 -15.23 -2.67 13.02
N ALA A 117 -15.08 -1.75 12.07
CA ALA A 117 -13.78 -1.34 11.54
C ALA A 117 -12.86 -0.85 12.67
N GLY A 118 -11.66 -1.43 12.77
CA GLY A 118 -10.59 -0.91 13.60
C GLY A 118 -10.40 -1.54 14.99
N ARG A 119 -11.07 -2.64 15.34
CA ARG A 119 -10.79 -3.36 16.60
C ARG A 119 -9.88 -4.58 16.47
N CYS A 120 -9.66 -5.06 15.24
CA CYS A 120 -8.90 -6.28 15.02
C CYS A 120 -7.51 -5.96 14.46
N TYR A 121 -6.54 -6.72 14.92
CA TYR A 121 -5.15 -6.64 14.50
C TYR A 121 -4.72 -7.99 13.95
N LEU A 122 -3.83 -7.95 12.96
CA LEU A 122 -3.11 -9.12 12.49
C LEU A 122 -1.61 -8.86 12.66
N PRO A 123 -0.83 -9.84 13.14
CA PRO A 123 0.63 -9.70 13.18
C PRO A 123 1.17 -9.61 11.74
N THR A 124 2.14 -8.72 11.50
CA THR A 124 2.81 -8.66 10.19
C THR A 124 3.83 -9.79 10.01
N ASP A 125 4.38 -10.28 11.13
CA ASP A 125 5.28 -11.41 11.20
C ASP A 125 4.97 -12.28 12.43
N VAL A 126 5.20 -13.58 12.32
CA VAL A 126 5.06 -14.55 13.39
C VAL A 126 6.41 -15.23 13.55
N GLN A 127 7.02 -15.13 14.74
CA GLN A 127 8.38 -15.64 15.00
C GLN A 127 9.44 -15.05 14.04
N GLY A 128 9.27 -13.78 13.63
CA GLY A 128 10.15 -13.10 12.68
C GLY A 128 9.96 -13.52 11.22
N MET A 129 9.01 -14.41 10.92
CA MET A 129 8.64 -14.80 9.56
C MET A 129 7.45 -13.97 9.09
N PRO A 130 7.55 -13.25 7.95
CA PRO A 130 6.47 -12.39 7.48
C PRO A 130 5.26 -13.23 7.07
N VAL A 131 4.09 -12.88 7.62
CA VAL A 131 2.80 -13.50 7.29
C VAL A 131 1.87 -12.54 6.55
N LEU A 132 2.17 -11.24 6.57
CA LEU A 132 1.46 -10.22 5.80
C LEU A 132 2.43 -9.51 4.87
N VAL A 133 2.18 -9.64 3.57
CA VAL A 133 2.97 -8.98 2.52
C VAL A 133 2.12 -7.90 1.87
N LEU A 134 2.56 -6.64 1.94
CA LEU A 134 1.88 -5.55 1.25
C LEU A 134 1.75 -5.88 -0.25
N ARG A 135 0.52 -6.00 -0.76
CA ARG A 135 0.28 -6.17 -2.19
C ARG A 135 0.49 -4.84 -2.89
N SER A 136 1.58 -4.80 -3.63
CA SER A 136 1.82 -3.83 -4.69
C SER A 136 0.58 -3.71 -5.58
N ARG A 137 0.01 -2.51 -5.64
CA ARG A 137 -1.09 -2.16 -6.54
C ARG A 137 -0.46 -1.64 -7.83
N PHE A 138 -0.78 -2.28 -8.95
CA PHE A 138 -0.29 -1.85 -10.26
C PHE A 138 -1.34 -1.00 -10.96
N TRP A 139 -0.89 0.10 -11.52
CA TRP A 139 -1.70 1.03 -12.29
C TRP A 139 -1.05 1.27 -13.64
N ARG A 140 -1.86 1.51 -14.66
CA ARG A 140 -1.39 1.89 -15.99
C ARG A 140 -1.81 3.32 -16.29
N CYS A 141 -0.87 4.15 -16.72
CA CYS A 141 -1.15 5.49 -17.22
C CYS A 141 -1.86 5.38 -18.58
N GLN A 142 -3.13 5.75 -18.67
CA GLN A 142 -3.93 5.74 -19.91
C GLN A 142 -4.83 6.99 -19.98
N PRO A 143 -4.25 8.19 -20.12
CA PRO A 143 -5.00 9.42 -20.19
C PRO A 143 -5.81 9.50 -21.49
N THR A 144 -7.07 9.91 -21.38
CA THR A 144 -8.02 9.95 -22.52
C THR A 144 -7.56 10.85 -23.66
N ASN A 145 -6.81 11.91 -23.38
CA ASN A 145 -6.36 12.88 -24.38
C ASN A 145 -4.97 12.60 -24.96
N GLY A 146 -4.35 11.47 -24.60
CA GLY A 146 -3.03 11.09 -25.11
C GLY A 146 -1.89 12.04 -24.71
N ARG A 147 -2.03 12.82 -23.62
CA ARG A 147 -0.94 13.62 -23.05
C ARG A 147 -0.31 12.92 -21.84
N PRO A 148 1.01 13.01 -21.62
CA PRO A 148 1.64 12.50 -20.41
C PRO A 148 1.01 13.08 -19.14
N VAL A 149 0.93 12.28 -18.07
CA VAL A 149 0.36 12.71 -16.79
C VAL A 149 1.48 13.26 -15.91
N PRO A 150 1.45 14.54 -15.50
CA PRO A 150 2.49 15.12 -14.66
C PRO A 150 2.50 14.50 -13.26
N ILE A 151 3.69 14.36 -12.68
CA ILE A 151 3.91 13.87 -11.32
C ILE A 151 4.07 15.07 -10.38
N ARG A 152 3.29 15.10 -9.31
CA ARG A 152 3.21 16.20 -8.34
C ARG A 152 3.92 15.85 -7.03
N SER A 153 4.42 16.86 -6.33
CA SER A 153 5.11 16.67 -5.06
C SER A 153 4.17 16.38 -3.88
N VAL A 154 2.90 16.80 -4.00
CA VAL A 154 1.84 16.62 -3.00
C VAL A 154 0.60 15.99 -3.63
N ALA A 155 -0.25 15.38 -2.80
CA ALA A 155 -1.50 14.73 -3.20
C ALA A 155 -2.62 15.75 -3.50
N ASP A 156 -2.33 16.71 -4.38
CA ASP A 156 -3.21 17.82 -4.75
C ASP A 156 -3.09 18.06 -6.26
N LEU A 157 -4.22 18.30 -6.94
CA LEU A 157 -4.29 18.58 -8.38
C LEU A 157 -3.59 19.89 -8.74
N GLU A 158 -3.53 20.86 -7.83
CA GLU A 158 -2.80 22.12 -8.00
C GLU A 158 -1.42 22.08 -7.34
N GLY A 159 -1.04 20.94 -6.77
CA GLY A 159 0.25 20.73 -6.13
C GLY A 159 1.43 20.95 -7.09
N PRO A 160 2.60 21.43 -6.60
CA PRO A 160 3.76 21.68 -7.45
C PRO A 160 4.18 20.45 -8.26
N GLU A 161 4.48 20.64 -9.55
CA GLU A 161 5.00 19.57 -10.39
C GLU A 161 6.46 19.28 -10.05
N THR A 162 6.84 18.01 -10.10
CA THR A 162 8.22 17.55 -9.88
C THR A 162 9.11 17.69 -11.12
N GLY A 163 8.53 18.07 -12.26
CA GLY A 163 9.18 18.06 -13.57
C GLY A 163 9.22 16.68 -14.24
N ALA A 164 8.78 15.61 -13.55
CA ALA A 164 8.63 14.28 -14.12
C ALA A 164 7.18 14.02 -14.56
N SER A 165 6.99 13.12 -15.54
CA SER A 165 5.67 12.70 -16.02
C SER A 165 5.63 11.19 -16.27
N LEU A 166 4.45 10.59 -16.12
CA LEU A 166 4.20 9.20 -16.51
C LEU A 166 3.96 9.10 -18.01
N LYS A 167 4.64 8.15 -18.66
CA LYS A 167 4.44 7.85 -20.08
C LYS A 167 3.12 7.12 -20.29
N ILE A 168 2.48 7.37 -21.42
CA ILE A 168 1.24 6.66 -21.78
C ILE A 168 1.56 5.18 -21.96
N GLY A 169 0.77 4.33 -21.32
CA GLY A 169 0.97 2.88 -21.25
C GLY A 169 1.95 2.43 -20.15
N GLU A 170 2.64 3.36 -19.45
CA GLU A 170 3.54 3.02 -18.35
C GLU A 170 2.74 2.31 -17.25
N VAL A 171 3.21 1.13 -16.85
CA VAL A 171 2.70 0.42 -15.69
C VAL A 171 3.60 0.73 -14.52
N PHE A 172 3.02 1.24 -13.45
CA PHE A 172 3.74 1.68 -12.26
C PHE A 172 3.13 1.07 -11.01
N GLU A 173 3.96 0.99 -9.98
CA GLU A 173 3.61 0.50 -8.65
C GLU A 173 3.29 1.70 -7.75
N ILE A 174 2.23 1.58 -6.94
CA ILE A 174 1.88 2.63 -5.98
C ILE A 174 2.18 2.15 -4.57
N SER A 175 2.71 3.05 -3.73
CA SER A 175 2.93 2.77 -2.31
C SER A 175 1.68 3.04 -1.49
N CYS A 176 0.87 4.03 -1.88
CA CYS A 176 -0.37 4.36 -1.20
C CYS A 176 -1.36 5.15 -2.06
N THR A 177 -2.59 5.24 -1.57
CA THR A 177 -3.66 6.06 -2.13
C THR A 177 -4.07 7.13 -1.13
N HIS A 178 -4.32 8.34 -1.60
CA HIS A 178 -4.89 9.43 -0.81
C HIS A 178 -6.22 9.85 -1.44
N LYS A 179 -7.30 9.82 -0.65
CA LYS A 179 -8.62 10.28 -1.10
C LYS A 179 -8.63 11.81 -1.00
N GLY A 180 -8.67 12.48 -2.15
CA GLY A 180 -8.86 13.92 -2.20
C GLY A 180 -10.31 14.34 -2.08
N VAL A 181 -10.55 15.65 -2.16
CA VAL A 181 -11.90 16.20 -2.35
C VAL A 181 -12.39 15.70 -3.71
N TYR A 182 -13.53 14.99 -3.66
CA TYR A 182 -14.16 14.22 -4.74
C TYR A 182 -14.00 14.81 -6.17
N PRO A 183 -13.75 14.00 -7.22
CA PRO A 183 -13.68 12.52 -7.26
C PRO A 183 -12.25 11.97 -7.31
N ASP A 184 -11.24 12.71 -6.84
CA ASP A 184 -9.85 12.41 -7.13
C ASP A 184 -9.19 11.51 -6.08
N VAL A 185 -8.81 10.30 -6.52
CA VAL A 185 -7.85 9.47 -5.78
C VAL A 185 -6.46 9.79 -6.29
N TYR A 186 -5.59 10.24 -5.39
CA TYR A 186 -4.17 10.45 -5.66
C TYR A 186 -3.39 9.17 -5.34
N LEU A 187 -2.47 8.83 -6.24
CA LEU A 187 -1.68 7.62 -6.22
C LEU A 187 -0.22 8.02 -5.96
N LYS A 188 0.34 7.61 -4.82
CA LYS A 188 1.77 7.83 -4.54
C LYS A 188 2.60 6.77 -5.24
N LEU A 189 3.53 7.19 -6.08
CA LEU A 189 4.44 6.28 -6.79
C LEU A 189 5.40 5.61 -5.80
N ALA A 190 5.52 4.29 -5.88
CA ALA A 190 6.40 3.52 -5.01
C ALA A 190 7.90 3.79 -5.25
N ASP A 191 8.25 4.37 -6.40
CA ASP A 191 9.61 4.79 -6.73
C ASP A 191 10.01 6.14 -6.10
N GLY A 192 9.10 6.80 -5.38
CA GLY A 192 9.36 8.06 -4.70
C GLY A 192 9.32 9.29 -5.60
N ARG A 193 8.97 9.18 -6.89
CA ARG A 193 8.88 10.33 -7.80
C ARG A 193 7.79 11.34 -7.42
N GLY A 194 6.76 10.92 -6.68
CA GLY A 194 5.69 11.80 -6.21
C GLY A 194 4.30 11.19 -6.29
N TRP A 195 3.31 12.02 -6.59
CA TRP A 195 1.88 11.71 -6.63
C TRP A 195 1.32 11.94 -8.02
N VAL A 196 0.37 11.10 -8.43
CA VAL A 196 -0.40 11.28 -9.67
C VAL A 196 -1.88 11.14 -9.38
N SER A 197 -2.71 11.93 -10.04
CA SER A 197 -4.16 11.74 -9.89
C SER A 197 -4.65 10.62 -10.79
N SER A 198 -5.55 9.79 -10.28
CA SER A 198 -6.24 8.76 -11.07
C SER A 198 -7.24 9.36 -12.07
N LYS A 199 -7.82 10.51 -11.73
CA LYS A 199 -8.74 11.29 -12.57
C LYS A 199 -8.30 12.75 -12.59
N SER A 200 -8.58 13.45 -13.68
CA SER A 200 -8.32 14.88 -13.80
C SER A 200 -9.52 15.52 -14.48
N PRO A 201 -9.95 16.72 -14.03
CA PRO A 201 -11.01 17.45 -14.71
C PRO A 201 -10.63 17.82 -16.15
N VAL A 202 -9.33 17.96 -16.43
CA VAL A 202 -8.82 18.35 -17.77
C VAL A 202 -8.51 17.11 -18.63
N LEU A 203 -7.95 16.05 -18.05
CA LEU A 203 -7.50 14.87 -18.81
C LEU A 203 -8.49 13.70 -18.81
N GLY A 204 -9.53 13.73 -17.97
CA GLY A 204 -10.40 12.59 -17.71
C GLY A 204 -9.71 11.51 -16.85
N THR A 205 -10.04 10.24 -17.08
CA THR A 205 -9.35 9.12 -16.42
C THR A 205 -7.88 9.10 -16.84
N CYS A 206 -6.96 9.29 -15.89
CA CYS A 206 -5.53 9.36 -16.13
C CYS A 206 -4.86 8.00 -15.94
N CYS A 207 -5.28 7.26 -14.90
CA CYS A 207 -4.69 6.00 -14.52
C CYS A 207 -5.77 4.93 -14.33
N VAL A 208 -5.52 3.73 -14.84
CA VAL A 208 -6.44 2.58 -14.74
C VAL A 208 -5.79 1.50 -13.88
N PHE A 209 -6.52 1.01 -12.87
CA PHE A 209 -6.04 -0.08 -12.02
C PHE A 209 -5.89 -1.37 -12.83
N GLN A 210 -4.72 -2.00 -12.73
CA GLN A 210 -4.40 -3.25 -13.43
C GLN A 210 -4.57 -4.49 -12.54
N GLY A 211 -4.75 -4.32 -11.23
CA GLY A 211 -4.85 -5.41 -10.27
C GLY A 211 -3.71 -5.44 -9.26
N PHE A 212 -3.71 -6.50 -8.47
CA PHE A 212 -2.65 -6.85 -7.52
C PHE A 212 -1.79 -7.97 -8.12
N GLY A 213 -0.47 -7.89 -8.05
CA GLY A 213 0.35 -8.93 -8.67
C GLY A 213 1.84 -8.86 -8.36
N LYS A 214 2.60 -9.81 -8.91
CA LYS A 214 4.04 -9.65 -9.07
C LYS A 214 4.24 -8.64 -10.19
N ARG A 215 5.27 -7.77 -10.09
CA ARG A 215 5.59 -6.78 -11.14
C ARG A 215 5.37 -7.41 -12.51
N PRO A 216 4.45 -6.86 -13.34
CA PRO A 216 4.28 -7.39 -14.67
C PRO A 216 5.68 -7.40 -15.28
N ILE A 217 6.10 -8.56 -15.76
CA ILE A 217 7.36 -8.71 -16.47
C ILE A 217 7.14 -8.01 -17.81
N VAL A 218 6.99 -6.69 -17.78
CA VAL A 218 7.13 -5.85 -18.95
C VAL A 218 8.59 -6.03 -19.29
N ALA A 219 8.84 -6.82 -20.33
CA ALA A 219 10.17 -7.21 -20.75
C ALA A 219 11.11 -6.02 -20.57
N ALA A 220 12.07 -6.13 -19.65
CA ALA A 220 12.95 -5.04 -19.21
C ALA A 220 13.85 -4.46 -20.32
N ARG A 221 13.57 -4.78 -21.59
CA ARG A 221 14.29 -4.33 -22.78
C ARG A 221 14.04 -2.87 -23.14
N SER A 222 12.98 -2.20 -22.65
CA SER A 222 12.65 -0.82 -23.06
C SER A 222 13.02 0.31 -22.08
N LEU A 223 13.61 0.01 -20.91
CA LEU A 223 13.97 1.06 -19.92
C LEU A 223 15.46 1.12 -19.58
N MET A 224 16.32 0.33 -20.21
CA MET A 224 17.76 0.59 -20.16
C MET A 224 18.02 1.88 -20.97
N PRO A 225 18.60 2.94 -20.40
CA PRO A 225 19.09 4.06 -21.20
C PRO A 225 20.00 3.46 -22.27
N ALA A 226 19.82 3.86 -23.53
CA ALA A 226 20.65 3.40 -24.62
C ALA A 226 22.11 3.48 -24.16
N ARG A 227 22.78 2.32 -24.11
CA ARG A 227 24.18 2.22 -23.72
C ARG A 227 24.89 3.30 -24.54
N PRO A 228 25.58 4.27 -23.90
CA PRO A 228 26.24 5.33 -24.64
C PRO A 228 27.10 4.65 -25.69
N GLN A 229 26.80 4.93 -26.96
CA GLN A 229 27.57 4.40 -28.08
C GLN A 229 29.02 4.75 -27.77
N PRO A 230 29.94 3.78 -27.73
CA PRO A 230 31.34 4.08 -27.50
C PRO A 230 31.73 5.09 -28.56
N LYS A 231 32.12 6.30 -28.13
CA LYS A 231 32.70 7.30 -29.03
C LYS A 231 33.83 6.60 -29.79
N PRO A 232 33.94 6.78 -31.12
CA PRO A 232 35.10 6.33 -31.87
C PRO A 232 36.33 6.86 -31.13
N ARG A 233 37.14 5.96 -30.58
CA ARG A 233 38.44 6.33 -30.03
C ARG A 233 39.29 6.68 -31.23
N GLU A 234 39.58 7.96 -31.38
CA GLU A 234 40.65 8.42 -32.23
C GLU A 234 41.96 7.86 -31.66
N ASP A 235 42.65 7.11 -32.50
CA ASP A 235 44.08 6.81 -32.52
C ASP A 235 44.88 7.16 -31.25
N GLU A 236 45.07 6.15 -30.39
CA GLU A 236 46.22 6.12 -29.48
C GLU A 236 46.86 4.73 -29.52
N GLY A 237 47.98 4.65 -30.24
CA GLY A 237 49.18 3.95 -29.81
C GLY A 237 49.13 2.43 -29.77
N ASP A 238 49.73 1.82 -30.79
CA ASP A 238 50.12 0.42 -30.85
C ASP A 238 51.16 0.09 -29.75
N GLY A 239 50.67 -0.13 -28.53
CA GLY A 239 51.43 -0.80 -27.48
C GLY A 239 51.25 -2.30 -27.61
N GLU A 240 52.25 -3.01 -28.11
CA GLU A 240 52.35 -4.47 -28.03
C GLU A 240 52.32 -4.89 -26.55
N ILE A 241 51.14 -5.28 -26.05
CA ILE A 241 50.99 -5.84 -24.70
C ILE A 241 51.25 -7.35 -24.81
N GLU A 242 52.40 -7.78 -24.28
CA GLU A 242 52.77 -9.18 -23.98
C GLU A 242 51.86 -9.79 -22.88
N GLY A 243 50.54 -9.78 -23.09
CA GLY A 243 49.52 -10.20 -22.11
C GLY A 243 48.68 -11.41 -22.53
N GLY A 244 49.06 -12.10 -23.62
CA GLY A 244 48.30 -13.22 -24.17
C GLY A 244 48.21 -14.43 -23.23
N ASP A 245 49.25 -14.68 -22.43
CA ASP A 245 49.36 -15.90 -21.62
C ASP A 245 48.44 -15.88 -20.38
N GLU A 246 48.27 -14.73 -19.73
CA GLU A 246 47.37 -14.63 -18.56
C GLU A 246 45.89 -14.76 -18.94
N ARG A 247 45.49 -14.22 -20.09
CA ARG A 247 44.10 -14.31 -20.55
C ARG A 247 43.72 -15.74 -20.92
N GLU A 248 44.64 -16.49 -21.52
CA GLU A 248 44.44 -17.91 -21.84
C GLU A 248 44.45 -18.78 -20.57
N LYS A 249 45.34 -18.51 -19.61
CA LYS A 249 45.33 -19.15 -18.28
C LYS A 249 44.00 -18.92 -17.54
N ALA A 250 43.45 -17.71 -17.58
CA ALA A 250 42.15 -17.41 -16.99
C ALA A 250 41.01 -18.20 -17.66
N ARG A 251 41.05 -18.34 -19.00
CA ARG A 251 40.08 -19.12 -19.76
C ARG A 251 40.10 -20.60 -19.34
N ARG A 252 41.29 -21.20 -19.22
CA ARG A 252 41.46 -22.59 -18.79
C ARG A 252 40.99 -22.83 -17.36
N ARG A 253 41.21 -21.88 -16.44
CA ARG A 253 40.70 -21.97 -15.05
C ARG A 253 39.18 -21.96 -15.00
N LEU A 254 38.52 -21.12 -15.82
CA LEU A 254 37.06 -21.06 -15.88
C LEU A 254 36.46 -22.33 -16.48
N GLU A 255 37.09 -22.89 -17.51
CA GLU A 255 36.64 -24.12 -18.16
C GLU A 255 36.76 -25.34 -17.24
N ARG A 256 37.85 -25.45 -16.47
CA ARG A 256 38.00 -26.48 -15.43
C ARG A 256 36.88 -26.40 -14.39
N ARG A 257 36.56 -25.19 -13.88
CA ARG A 257 35.45 -24.99 -12.93
C ARG A 257 34.10 -25.38 -13.50
N ARG A 258 33.86 -25.14 -14.79
CA ARG A 258 32.62 -25.57 -15.47
C ARG A 258 32.50 -27.09 -15.55
N LEU A 259 33.59 -27.79 -15.86
CA LEU A 259 33.60 -29.26 -15.92
C LEU A 259 33.39 -29.88 -14.52
N GLU A 260 34.06 -29.35 -13.49
CA GLU A 260 33.86 -29.80 -12.10
C GLU A 260 32.43 -29.57 -11.62
N ALA A 261 31.80 -28.44 -11.96
CA ALA A 261 30.41 -28.17 -11.63
C ALA A 261 29.46 -29.15 -12.33
N ARG A 262 29.72 -29.46 -13.61
CA ARG A 262 28.91 -30.43 -14.38
C ARG A 262 29.01 -31.84 -13.79
N ALA A 263 30.21 -32.27 -13.39
CA ALA A 263 30.42 -33.57 -12.74
C ALA A 263 29.69 -33.70 -11.39
N ARG A 264 29.61 -32.61 -10.60
CA ARG A 264 28.84 -32.61 -9.34
C ARG A 264 27.33 -32.76 -9.56
N VAL A 265 26.81 -32.21 -10.66
CA VAL A 265 25.38 -32.34 -10.99
C VAL A 265 25.05 -33.76 -11.45
N THR A 266 25.88 -34.37 -12.30
CA THR A 266 25.66 -35.74 -12.77
C THR A 266 25.80 -36.77 -11.66
N GLY A 267 26.77 -36.61 -10.75
CA GLY A 267 26.95 -37.53 -9.62
C GLY A 267 25.81 -37.47 -8.59
N LYS A 268 25.09 -36.35 -8.46
CA LYS A 268 23.88 -36.27 -7.62
C LYS A 268 22.68 -36.99 -8.26
N ALA A 269 22.56 -36.95 -9.58
CA ALA A 269 21.47 -37.61 -10.29
C ALA A 269 21.54 -39.14 -10.16
N GLU A 270 22.73 -39.74 -10.23
CA GLU A 270 22.90 -41.20 -10.04
C GLU A 270 22.62 -41.66 -8.60
N GLN A 271 22.83 -40.79 -7.60
CA GLN A 271 22.54 -41.12 -6.20
C GLN A 271 21.04 -41.02 -5.87
N GLU A 272 20.27 -40.26 -6.66
CA GLU A 272 18.82 -40.10 -6.47
C GLU A 272 18.02 -41.24 -7.11
N ASP A 273 18.52 -41.83 -8.21
CA ASP A 273 17.92 -42.99 -8.88
C ASP A 273 18.01 -44.30 -8.05
N GLN A 274 18.86 -44.35 -7.01
CA GLN A 274 18.94 -45.48 -6.08
C GLN A 274 17.93 -45.40 -4.91
N ARG A 275 17.12 -44.33 -4.82
CA ARG A 275 16.04 -44.28 -3.82
C ARG A 275 14.89 -45.17 -4.29
N GLN A 276 14.64 -46.24 -3.54
CA GLN A 276 13.49 -47.12 -3.76
C GLN A 276 12.20 -46.28 -3.85
N PRO A 277 11.33 -46.56 -4.84
CA PRO A 277 10.05 -45.87 -4.95
C PRO A 277 9.21 -46.12 -3.69
N PRO A 278 8.47 -45.10 -3.20
CA PRO A 278 7.62 -45.27 -2.03
C PRO A 278 6.58 -46.38 -2.29
N HIS A 279 6.40 -47.24 -1.28
CA HIS A 279 5.41 -48.32 -1.32
C HIS A 279 4.01 -47.76 -1.64
N PRO A 280 3.22 -48.47 -2.47
CA PRO A 280 1.86 -48.06 -2.81
C PRO A 280 1.01 -48.03 -1.54
N MET A 281 0.46 -46.85 -1.24
CA MET A 281 -0.51 -46.67 -0.16
C MET A 281 -1.79 -47.48 -0.45
N PRO A 282 -2.43 -48.07 0.57
CA PRO A 282 -3.68 -48.80 0.40
C PRO A 282 -4.78 -47.86 -0.10
N VAL A 283 -5.38 -48.22 -1.23
CA VAL A 283 -6.54 -47.53 -1.81
C VAL A 283 -7.73 -47.76 -0.89
N LEU A 284 -8.16 -46.73 -0.17
CA LEU A 284 -9.42 -46.73 0.57
C LEU A 284 -10.58 -46.67 -0.42
N GLU A 285 -11.48 -47.66 -0.36
CA GLU A 285 -12.70 -47.71 -1.15
C GLU A 285 -13.61 -46.50 -0.85
N PRO A 286 -14.19 -45.85 -1.88
CA PRO A 286 -15.06 -44.71 -1.68
C PRO A 286 -16.40 -45.14 -1.07
N ALA A 287 -16.73 -44.57 0.08
CA ALA A 287 -18.03 -44.69 0.70
C ALA A 287 -19.12 -44.14 -0.23
N VAL A 288 -20.13 -44.98 -0.49
CA VAL A 288 -21.32 -44.65 -1.28
C VAL A 288 -22.11 -43.57 -0.57
N ALA A 289 -22.19 -42.38 -1.17
CA ALA A 289 -23.03 -41.29 -0.68
C ALA A 289 -24.53 -41.63 -0.87
N PRO A 290 -25.38 -41.36 0.13
CA PRO A 290 -26.82 -41.50 -0.02
C PRO A 290 -27.40 -40.48 -1.00
N ALA A 291 -28.40 -40.92 -1.76
CA ALA A 291 -29.05 -40.14 -2.80
C ALA A 291 -29.77 -38.88 -2.25
N PRO A 292 -29.76 -37.75 -2.98
CA PRO A 292 -30.44 -36.53 -2.56
C PRO A 292 -31.96 -36.67 -2.67
N GLU A 293 -32.66 -36.22 -1.62
CA GLU A 293 -34.12 -36.10 -1.59
C GLU A 293 -34.64 -35.06 -2.62
N PRO A 294 -35.84 -35.27 -3.19
CA PRO A 294 -36.40 -34.38 -4.20
C PRO A 294 -36.80 -33.01 -3.60
N ALA A 295 -36.34 -31.94 -4.23
CA ALA A 295 -36.65 -30.56 -3.86
C ALA A 295 -38.16 -30.25 -4.00
N PRO A 296 -38.75 -29.47 -3.08
CA PRO A 296 -40.14 -29.02 -3.18
C PRO A 296 -40.33 -27.98 -4.28
N SER A 297 -41.43 -28.15 -5.03
CA SER A 297 -41.90 -27.28 -6.11
C SER A 297 -42.10 -25.84 -5.65
N LEU A 298 -41.32 -24.90 -6.22
CA LEU A 298 -41.49 -23.47 -6.04
C LEU A 298 -42.78 -22.98 -6.71
N ALA A 299 -43.60 -22.25 -5.96
CA ALA A 299 -44.76 -21.51 -6.44
C ALA A 299 -44.31 -20.27 -7.25
N PRO A 300 -45.16 -19.77 -8.19
CA PRO A 300 -44.79 -18.64 -9.05
C PRO A 300 -44.63 -17.33 -8.28
N GLU A 301 -43.54 -16.60 -8.58
CA GLU A 301 -43.25 -15.27 -8.05
C GLU A 301 -44.34 -14.24 -8.44
N PRO A 302 -44.81 -13.39 -7.52
CA PRO A 302 -45.68 -12.27 -7.85
C PRO A 302 -44.92 -11.14 -8.57
N ALA A 303 -45.60 -10.51 -9.51
CA ALA A 303 -45.09 -9.41 -10.34
C ALA A 303 -44.61 -8.21 -9.50
N PRO A 304 -43.57 -7.47 -9.97
CA PRO A 304 -42.99 -6.35 -9.24
C PRO A 304 -43.96 -5.17 -9.15
N ILE A 305 -44.29 -4.79 -7.91
CA ILE A 305 -45.01 -3.55 -7.60
C ILE A 305 -44.03 -2.39 -7.74
N ALA A 306 -44.40 -1.38 -8.53
CA ALA A 306 -43.61 -0.17 -8.73
C ALA A 306 -43.34 0.54 -7.40
N ALA A 307 -42.06 0.79 -7.10
CA ALA A 307 -41.65 1.52 -5.90
C ALA A 307 -42.07 3.00 -6.01
N PRO A 308 -42.75 3.57 -5.01
CA PRO A 308 -43.04 5.00 -4.98
C PRO A 308 -41.74 5.80 -4.79
N ALA A 309 -41.67 6.97 -5.42
CA ALA A 309 -40.58 7.93 -5.25
C ALA A 309 -40.41 8.26 -3.75
N LEU A 310 -39.22 7.98 -3.20
CA LEU A 310 -38.91 8.27 -1.81
C LEU A 310 -38.82 9.80 -1.59
N PRO A 311 -39.44 10.33 -0.52
CA PRO A 311 -39.35 11.76 -0.19
C PRO A 311 -37.91 12.17 0.15
N MET A 312 -37.52 13.38 -0.28
CA MET A 312 -36.26 14.03 0.10
C MET A 312 -36.14 14.16 1.62
N GLY A 313 -34.93 13.93 2.14
CA GLY A 313 -34.63 13.66 3.55
C GLY A 313 -35.14 14.69 4.57
N ASP A 314 -35.46 14.18 5.76
CA ASP A 314 -36.20 14.88 6.81
C ASP A 314 -35.31 15.59 7.84
N TRP A 315 -33.99 15.35 7.84
CA TRP A 315 -33.03 16.12 8.66
C TRP A 315 -31.63 16.15 8.03
N THR A 316 -30.92 17.27 8.20
CA THR A 316 -29.56 17.48 7.69
C THR A 316 -28.55 17.25 8.81
N CYS A 317 -27.51 16.44 8.58
CA CYS A 317 -26.46 16.18 9.54
C CYS A 317 -25.68 17.46 9.87
N THR A 318 -25.56 17.79 11.16
CA THR A 318 -24.87 19.00 11.62
C THR A 318 -23.36 18.99 11.38
N GLU A 319 -22.75 17.81 11.23
CA GLU A 319 -21.31 17.68 11.06
C GLU A 319 -20.88 17.77 9.59
N CYS A 320 -21.61 17.09 8.69
CA CYS A 320 -21.23 16.96 7.28
C CYS A 320 -22.21 17.61 6.28
N GLY A 321 -23.39 18.07 6.73
CA GLY A 321 -24.39 18.69 5.86
C GLY A 321 -25.18 17.73 4.97
N PHE A 322 -25.08 16.41 5.19
CA PHE A 322 -25.79 15.41 4.39
C PHE A 322 -27.25 15.25 4.83
N ASP A 323 -28.19 15.16 3.88
CA ASP A 323 -29.60 14.91 4.17
C ASP A 323 -29.83 13.43 4.49
N VAL A 324 -30.39 13.17 5.66
CA VAL A 324 -30.58 11.83 6.21
C VAL A 324 -32.09 11.57 6.35
N PRO A 325 -32.59 10.37 5.96
CA PRO A 325 -34.00 10.01 6.17
C PRO A 325 -34.40 10.04 7.65
N ALA A 326 -35.66 10.40 7.98
CA ALA A 326 -36.13 10.46 9.38
C ALA A 326 -35.98 9.14 10.15
N ALA A 327 -36.01 8.00 9.44
CA ALA A 327 -35.89 6.67 10.04
C ALA A 327 -34.50 6.40 10.62
N GLU A 328 -33.46 7.06 10.08
CA GLU A 328 -32.09 6.83 10.51
C GLU A 328 -31.75 7.70 11.73
N ARG A 329 -31.20 7.04 12.75
CA ARG A 329 -30.76 7.69 14.00
C ARG A 329 -29.33 8.23 13.91
N VAL A 330 -28.62 7.92 12.83
CA VAL A 330 -27.21 8.22 12.64
C VAL A 330 -27.00 8.64 11.18
N CYS A 331 -26.12 9.61 10.93
CA CYS A 331 -25.80 10.01 9.56
C CYS A 331 -25.05 8.90 8.85
N THR A 332 -25.57 8.40 7.73
CA THR A 332 -24.97 7.32 6.94
C THR A 332 -23.64 7.70 6.29
N PHE A 333 -23.27 8.99 6.29
CA PHE A 333 -22.03 9.48 5.71
C PHE A 333 -20.87 9.60 6.71
N CYS A 334 -21.15 10.00 7.96
CA CYS A 334 -20.12 10.29 8.96
C CYS A 334 -20.38 9.70 10.36
N ASP A 335 -21.43 8.89 10.51
CA ASP A 335 -21.84 8.25 11.76
C ASP A 335 -22.16 9.22 12.92
N THR A 336 -22.39 10.51 12.63
CA THR A 336 -22.86 11.47 13.64
C THR A 336 -24.29 11.13 14.07
N PRO A 337 -24.56 10.89 15.36
CA PRO A 337 -25.90 10.59 15.85
C PRO A 337 -26.82 11.81 15.70
N ARG A 338 -28.10 11.56 15.44
CA ARG A 338 -29.14 12.59 15.39
C ARG A 338 -29.27 13.22 16.79
N GLY A 339 -28.93 14.51 16.91
CA GLY A 339 -29.02 15.23 18.17
C GLY A 339 -30.44 15.21 18.74
N GLU A 340 -30.58 14.82 20.01
CA GLU A 340 -31.84 14.80 20.78
C GLU A 340 -32.33 16.23 21.07
N GLY A 341 -32.72 16.96 20.03
CA GLY A 341 -33.15 18.36 20.15
C GLY A 341 -33.66 19.00 18.86
N CYS A 342 -33.41 18.42 17.69
CA CYS A 342 -33.90 18.94 16.40
C CYS A 342 -35.27 18.38 16.03
N CYS A 343 -36.28 18.64 16.86
CA CYS A 343 -37.67 18.52 16.42
C CYS A 343 -38.09 19.85 15.77
N ALA A 344 -38.31 19.79 14.46
CA ALA A 344 -39.09 20.71 13.61
C ALA A 344 -39.37 22.11 14.19
N ALA A 345 -38.56 23.10 13.80
CA ALA A 345 -39.03 24.48 13.74
C ALA A 345 -40.11 24.55 12.65
N ALA A 346 -41.36 24.30 13.04
CA ALA A 346 -42.51 24.55 12.20
C ALA A 346 -42.57 26.04 11.87
N LEU A 347 -42.62 26.33 10.57
CA LEU A 347 -43.06 27.59 9.99
C LEU A 347 -44.29 28.11 10.74
N ARG A 348 -44.15 29.27 11.39
CA ARG A 348 -45.27 30.14 11.76
C ARG A 348 -45.20 31.36 10.85
N GLU A 349 -46.09 31.40 9.87
CA GLU A 349 -46.81 32.62 9.51
C GLU A 349 -48.01 32.79 10.43
#